data_AF-A0A357TFS4-F1
#
_entry.id   AF-A0A357TFS4-F1
#
_cell.length_a   1.000
_cell.length_b   1.000
_cell.length_c   1.000
_cell.angle_alpha   90.00
_cell.angle_beta   90.00
_cell.angle_gamma   90.00
#
_symmetry.space_group_name_H-M   'P 1'
#
loop_
_entity.id
_entity.type
_entity.pdbx_description
1 polymer ?
#
loop_
_entity_poly.entity_id
_entity_poly.type
_entity_poly.pdbx_seq_one_letter_code
_entity_poly.pdbx_strand_id
1 'polypeptide(L)'
;NRGWFVGAASKADNADWRHAIYATSWKKTGTRFPMVWDIEATQVNAFDVTNRYSGKGSGENVEDDVFVRVRDGGKRIEVQAELLDAKYEVLASRKTKAGRADLNDIAGFNCNPNTPLWLQLIQGEKVKQIPLRRAKAGEVTLDLQWADLPDASAIAGSQLAAVTAWLAAPSKVRPDTLPGDWAKGALSKADAKKALDLIWKDHRKRLAKERKTEDEARSIQLGDKKLRYLEKVFGDAPEGGRSLWISMHGGGGAPARVNDGQWKNQIKLYQPKEGIYVAPRAPTDTWNLWHQSHIDGLFDRMIENYVVTRGVNPNRVYLMGYSAGGDGVYQLAPRMADRWAAASMMAGHPNDAKPDNLRNLPFGLFMGGKDSAYNRNKVAEKWKGLLADLRKADPKGYEHMVRIYPEMGHWMKLKDAESLPWMAKFDRNPWPKKIIWRQANGITSRFYWLQIPEKHLAKGQRITAGVDGQSIAIEAENTPRLVVRLSDQLVDLDKPVTISVNGQEKFSGTVKRSAREIIKSLDQRADPASAATASVTLKL
;
A
#
# COMPACT_ATOMS: atom_id res chain seq x y z
N ASN A 1 20.53 -9.21 44.30
CA ASN A 1 20.50 -9.23 42.82
C ASN A 1 19.11 -8.88 42.29
N ARG A 2 18.76 -7.58 42.26
CA ARG A 2 17.42 -7.07 41.88
C ARG A 2 17.52 -5.85 40.93
N GLY A 3 18.43 -5.90 39.96
CA GLY A 3 18.55 -4.85 38.93
C GLY A 3 17.63 -5.15 37.75
N TRP A 4 17.06 -4.12 37.11
CA TRP A 4 16.18 -4.27 35.94
C TRP A 4 16.90 -4.89 34.72
N PHE A 5 18.23 -4.84 34.68
CA PHE A 5 19.06 -5.36 33.59
C PHE A 5 19.56 -6.81 33.81
N VAL A 6 19.17 -7.48 34.91
CA VAL A 6 19.72 -8.80 35.27
C VAL A 6 19.42 -9.87 34.21
N GLY A 7 18.23 -9.85 33.58
CA GLY A 7 17.90 -10.78 32.49
C GLY A 7 18.77 -10.55 31.24
N ALA A 8 18.94 -9.30 30.81
CA ALA A 8 19.83 -8.96 29.70
C ALA A 8 21.29 -9.33 30.02
N ALA A 9 21.73 -9.01 31.24
CA ALA A 9 23.08 -9.34 31.72
C ALA A 9 23.34 -10.85 31.83
N SER A 10 22.30 -11.68 32.02
CA SER A 10 22.46 -13.14 32.00
C SER A 10 22.76 -13.74 30.62
N LYS A 11 22.57 -12.97 29.54
CA LYS A 11 22.95 -13.35 28.17
C LYS A 11 24.40 -13.00 27.82
N ALA A 12 25.13 -12.36 28.73
CA ALA A 12 26.51 -11.97 28.50
C ALA A 12 27.41 -13.19 28.29
N ASP A 13 28.35 -13.06 27.35
CA ASP A 13 29.25 -14.13 26.94
C ASP A 13 30.68 -13.78 27.34
N ASN A 14 31.30 -14.62 28.16
CA ASN A 14 32.66 -14.41 28.62
C ASN A 14 33.71 -14.82 27.56
N ALA A 15 33.29 -15.46 26.46
CA ALA A 15 34.15 -15.84 25.36
C ALA A 15 34.33 -14.75 24.29
N ASP A 16 33.40 -13.78 24.21
CA ASP A 16 33.50 -12.62 23.32
C ASP A 16 33.59 -11.33 24.14
N TRP A 17 34.75 -10.68 24.10
CA TRP A 17 35.01 -9.45 24.85
C TRP A 17 34.00 -8.33 24.55
N ARG A 18 33.33 -8.36 23.38
CA ARG A 18 32.28 -7.40 22.98
C ARG A 18 30.95 -7.62 23.71
N HIS A 19 30.73 -8.83 24.22
CA HIS A 19 29.50 -9.24 24.90
C HIS A 19 29.73 -9.57 26.39
N ALA A 20 30.94 -9.34 26.89
CA ALA A 20 31.30 -9.48 28.29
C ALA A 20 30.89 -8.24 29.12
N ILE A 21 30.69 -8.44 30.42
CA ILE A 21 30.37 -7.37 31.38
C ILE A 21 31.60 -7.07 32.21
N TYR A 22 32.00 -5.80 32.21
CA TYR A 22 33.17 -5.33 32.93
C TYR A 22 32.80 -4.41 34.09
N ALA A 23 33.49 -4.56 35.22
CA ALA A 23 33.50 -3.60 36.31
C ALA A 23 34.84 -2.88 36.34
N THR A 24 34.84 -1.57 36.10
CA THR A 24 36.07 -0.76 36.10
C THR A 24 36.71 -0.70 37.49
N SER A 25 38.03 -0.59 37.52
CA SER A 25 38.81 -0.54 38.76
C SER A 25 39.97 0.44 38.66
N TRP A 26 40.27 1.10 39.79
CA TRP A 26 41.49 1.88 39.96
C TRP A 26 42.73 1.01 40.23
N LYS A 27 42.54 -0.26 40.62
CA LYS A 27 43.63 -1.22 40.80
C LYS A 27 44.05 -1.79 39.44
N LYS A 28 45.33 -2.12 39.26
CA LYS A 28 45.76 -2.91 38.09
C LYS A 28 45.21 -4.33 38.19
N THR A 29 44.39 -4.73 37.22
CA THR A 29 43.66 -6.01 37.23
C THR A 29 44.13 -7.00 36.16
N GLY A 30 45.03 -6.59 35.27
CA GLY A 30 45.50 -7.41 34.13
C GLY A 30 44.56 -7.42 32.93
N THR A 31 43.31 -6.95 33.10
CA THR A 31 42.30 -6.80 32.04
C THR A 31 41.94 -5.33 31.90
N ARG A 32 41.85 -4.83 30.67
CA ARG A 32 41.43 -3.44 30.39
C ARG A 32 39.93 -3.34 30.14
N PHE A 33 39.34 -2.20 30.48
CA PHE A 33 37.97 -1.88 30.08
C PHE A 33 37.94 -1.51 28.59
N PRO A 34 37.20 -2.23 27.72
CA PRO A 34 37.12 -1.90 26.31
C PRO A 34 36.22 -0.68 26.09
N MET A 35 36.83 0.50 25.96
CA MET A 35 36.10 1.74 25.66
C MET A 35 35.70 1.77 24.19
N VAL A 36 34.40 1.71 23.91
CA VAL A 36 33.87 1.69 22.54
C VAL A 36 34.22 2.92 21.68
N TRP A 37 34.59 4.03 22.31
CA TRP A 37 35.04 5.25 21.62
C TRP A 37 36.57 5.38 21.51
N ASP A 38 37.34 4.51 22.17
CA ASP A 38 38.80 4.47 22.13
C ASP A 38 39.26 3.05 22.49
N ILE A 39 39.17 2.15 21.52
CA ILE A 39 39.36 0.71 21.75
C ILE A 39 40.80 0.36 22.12
N GLU A 40 41.77 1.21 21.75
CA GLU A 40 43.19 1.00 21.99
C GLU A 40 43.68 1.54 23.33
N ALA A 41 42.85 2.32 24.04
CA ALA A 41 43.14 2.77 25.39
C ALA A 41 43.42 1.61 26.36
N THR A 42 44.48 1.71 27.15
CA THR A 42 44.90 0.71 28.14
C THR A 42 44.88 1.23 29.59
N GLN A 43 44.51 2.50 29.77
CA GLN A 43 44.61 3.20 31.06
C GLN A 43 43.51 2.82 32.07
N VAL A 44 42.38 2.29 31.61
CA VAL A 44 41.26 1.90 32.48
C VAL A 44 41.32 0.41 32.74
N ASN A 45 41.64 0.02 33.98
CA ASN A 45 41.62 -1.38 34.40
C ASN A 45 40.18 -1.82 34.67
N ALA A 46 39.90 -3.11 34.49
CA ALA A 46 38.60 -3.70 34.80
C ALA A 46 38.71 -5.16 35.23
N PHE A 47 37.71 -5.62 35.97
CA PHE A 47 37.44 -7.04 36.14
C PHE A 47 36.39 -7.46 35.13
N ASP A 48 36.62 -8.58 34.44
CA ASP A 48 35.53 -9.32 33.81
C ASP A 48 34.65 -9.89 34.92
N VAL A 49 33.42 -9.41 35.00
CA VAL A 49 32.42 -9.84 35.97
C VAL A 49 31.28 -10.59 35.31
N THR A 50 31.42 -10.99 34.04
CA THR A 50 30.40 -11.69 33.25
C THR A 50 29.84 -12.89 34.01
N ASN A 51 30.71 -13.71 34.61
CA ASN A 51 30.33 -14.89 35.39
C ASN A 51 29.44 -14.60 36.61
N ARG A 52 29.42 -13.36 37.11
CA ARG A 52 28.53 -12.95 38.21
C ARG A 52 27.08 -12.74 37.74
N TYR A 53 26.90 -12.58 36.43
CA TYR A 53 25.62 -12.34 35.78
C TYR A 53 25.20 -13.50 34.88
N SER A 54 26.14 -14.24 34.28
CA SER A 54 25.93 -15.46 33.49
C SER A 54 25.74 -16.68 34.42
N GLY A 55 24.64 -16.68 35.16
CA GLY A 55 24.13 -17.86 35.86
C GLY A 55 22.75 -18.17 35.30
N LYS A 56 22.41 -19.47 35.15
CA LYS A 56 21.10 -19.96 34.67
C LYS A 56 19.97 -19.12 35.28
N GLY A 57 19.48 -18.14 34.54
CA GLY A 57 18.18 -17.56 34.80
C GLY A 57 17.22 -18.73 34.83
N SER A 58 16.45 -18.87 35.91
CA SER A 58 15.35 -19.83 35.97
C SER A 58 14.61 -19.76 34.64
N GLY A 59 14.54 -20.88 33.92
CA GLY A 59 13.90 -21.01 32.61
C GLY A 59 12.38 -20.79 32.62
N GLU A 60 11.88 -20.05 33.61
CA GLU A 60 10.50 -19.60 33.79
C GLU A 60 10.36 -18.08 33.71
N ASN A 61 11.44 -17.31 33.49
CA ASN A 61 11.30 -15.90 33.11
C ASN A 61 10.83 -15.85 31.65
N VAL A 62 9.52 -15.85 31.46
CA VAL A 62 8.89 -15.57 30.17
C VAL A 62 9.36 -14.15 29.76
N GLU A 63 10.36 -14.06 28.88
CA GLU A 63 11.05 -12.79 28.58
C GLU A 63 10.05 -11.73 28.11
N ASP A 64 10.08 -10.55 28.74
CA ASP A 64 9.25 -9.42 28.34
C ASP A 64 9.57 -9.04 26.89
N ASP A 65 8.56 -9.02 26.02
CA ASP A 65 8.70 -8.67 24.61
C ASP A 65 8.11 -7.29 24.29
N VAL A 66 7.37 -6.70 25.23
CA VAL A 66 6.79 -5.36 25.12
C VAL A 66 7.16 -4.50 26.33
N PHE A 67 7.77 -3.35 26.07
CA PHE A 67 8.18 -2.38 27.10
C PHE A 67 7.34 -1.10 27.00
N VAL A 68 6.70 -0.69 28.08
CA VAL A 68 5.74 0.41 28.09
C VAL A 68 6.32 1.66 28.75
N ARG A 69 6.36 2.75 27.98
CA ARG A 69 6.71 4.09 28.45
C ARG A 69 5.59 5.07 28.13
N VAL A 70 5.12 5.79 29.14
CA VAL A 70 4.05 6.78 28.99
C VAL A 70 4.61 8.16 29.27
N ARG A 71 4.25 9.12 28.42
CA ARG A 71 4.69 10.51 28.50
C ARG A 71 3.51 11.47 28.51
N ASP A 72 3.67 12.58 29.21
CA ASP A 72 2.74 13.71 29.15
C ASP A 72 3.55 15.02 29.16
N GLY A 73 3.23 15.94 28.25
CA GLY A 73 4.04 17.15 28.02
C GLY A 73 5.53 16.88 27.79
N GLY A 74 5.87 15.75 27.15
CA GLY A 74 7.25 15.31 26.88
C GLY A 74 7.96 14.60 28.05
N LYS A 75 7.43 14.65 29.27
CA LYS A 75 8.00 14.01 30.47
C LYS A 75 7.43 12.62 30.69
N ARG A 76 8.23 11.67 31.17
CA ARG A 76 7.71 10.34 31.59
C ARG A 76 6.80 10.51 32.79
N ILE A 77 5.65 9.85 32.79
CA ILE A 77 4.71 9.81 33.90
C ILE A 77 4.53 8.38 34.43
N GLU A 78 4.19 8.27 35.70
CA GLU A 78 3.83 6.99 36.32
C GLU A 78 2.33 6.80 36.17
N VAL A 79 1.97 5.71 35.51
CA VAL A 79 0.60 5.19 35.38
C VAL A 79 0.60 3.70 35.67
N GLN A 80 -0.52 3.19 36.18
CA GLN A 80 -0.73 1.75 36.30
C GLN A 80 -0.99 1.20 34.90
N ALA A 81 -0.22 0.18 34.50
CA ALA A 81 -0.31 -0.47 33.21
C ALA A 81 -0.68 -1.94 33.41
N GLU A 82 -1.78 -2.36 32.81
CA GLU A 82 -2.31 -3.71 32.91
C GLU A 82 -2.40 -4.34 31.52
N LEU A 83 -1.87 -5.55 31.38
CA LEU A 83 -2.03 -6.36 30.19
C LEU A 83 -3.20 -7.31 30.41
N LEU A 84 -4.18 -7.27 29.51
CA LEU A 84 -5.38 -8.08 29.58
C LEU A 84 -5.48 -9.02 28.38
N ASP A 85 -6.13 -10.16 28.60
CA ASP A 85 -6.46 -11.13 27.57
C ASP A 85 -7.72 -10.74 26.76
N ALA A 86 -8.17 -11.64 25.87
CA ALA A 86 -9.36 -11.42 25.05
C ALA A 86 -10.69 -11.42 25.83
N LYS A 87 -10.69 -11.87 27.09
CA LYS A 87 -11.83 -11.81 28.01
C LYS A 87 -11.76 -10.59 28.94
N TYR A 88 -10.75 -9.72 28.77
CA TYR A 88 -10.44 -8.61 29.66
C TYR A 88 -10.05 -9.07 31.08
N GLU A 89 -9.49 -10.27 31.22
CA GLU A 89 -8.87 -10.73 32.46
C GLU A 89 -7.43 -10.20 32.53
N VAL A 90 -7.01 -9.70 33.69
CA VAL A 90 -5.67 -9.14 33.90
C VAL A 90 -4.63 -10.26 33.94
N LEU A 91 -3.74 -10.29 32.96
CA LEU A 91 -2.60 -11.21 32.88
C LEU A 91 -1.39 -10.69 33.67
N ALA A 92 -1.17 -9.38 33.63
CA ALA A 92 -0.07 -8.74 34.33
C ALA A 92 -0.41 -7.28 34.65
N SER A 93 0.09 -6.79 35.78
CA SER A 93 -0.14 -5.41 36.24
C SER A 93 1.18 -4.83 36.77
N ARG A 94 1.58 -3.66 36.27
CA ARG A 94 2.87 -2.99 36.55
C ARG A 94 2.71 -1.47 36.56
N LYS A 95 3.52 -0.77 37.36
CA LYS A 95 3.64 0.69 37.26
C LYS A 95 4.71 1.09 36.25
N THR A 96 4.36 1.99 35.34
CA THR A 96 5.34 2.63 34.44
C THR A 96 6.25 3.59 35.21
N LYS A 97 7.45 3.84 34.69
CA LYS A 97 8.49 4.62 35.41
C LYS A 97 8.51 6.09 34.99
N ALA A 98 8.78 6.97 35.94
CA ALA A 98 8.86 8.43 35.78
C ALA A 98 10.08 9.05 36.53
N GLY A 99 10.25 10.36 36.40
CA GLY A 99 11.22 11.13 37.18
C GLY A 99 12.69 10.83 36.83
N ARG A 100 13.51 10.55 37.85
CA ARG A 100 14.96 10.26 37.74
C ARG A 100 15.28 8.81 37.39
N ALA A 101 14.28 7.98 37.09
CA ALA A 101 14.50 6.60 36.69
C ALA A 101 15.39 6.53 35.44
N ASP A 102 16.24 5.50 35.37
CA ASP A 102 17.09 5.23 34.22
C ASP A 102 16.24 5.17 32.92
N LEU A 103 16.79 5.66 31.81
CA LEU A 103 16.08 5.70 30.53
C LEU A 103 15.66 4.31 30.03
N ASN A 104 16.40 3.28 30.46
CA ASN A 104 16.19 1.88 30.11
C ASN A 104 15.41 1.09 31.19
N ASP A 105 15.14 1.68 32.37
CA ASP A 105 14.18 1.12 33.32
C ASP A 105 12.76 1.37 32.80
N ILE A 106 12.19 0.38 32.13
CA ILE A 106 10.89 0.43 31.45
C ILE A 106 10.05 -0.77 31.92
N ALA A 107 8.75 -0.56 32.14
CA ALA A 107 7.85 -1.64 32.53
C ALA A 107 7.70 -2.63 31.38
N GLY A 108 8.22 -3.85 31.57
CA GLY A 108 8.12 -4.95 30.63
C GLY A 108 6.86 -5.79 30.84
N PHE A 109 6.38 -6.37 29.75
CA PHE A 109 5.27 -7.32 29.70
C PHE A 109 5.60 -8.45 28.73
N ASN A 110 5.11 -9.64 29.06
CA ASN A 110 5.13 -10.80 28.18
C ASN A 110 3.78 -10.97 27.48
N CYS A 111 3.76 -10.89 26.16
CA CYS A 111 2.57 -11.04 25.34
C CYS A 111 2.30 -12.51 24.91
N ASN A 112 2.26 -13.44 25.87
CA ASN A 112 1.82 -14.82 25.66
C ASN A 112 0.49 -15.14 26.37
N PRO A 113 -0.36 -16.03 25.79
CA PRO A 113 -0.24 -16.64 24.46
C PRO A 113 -0.39 -15.60 23.34
N ASN A 114 -0.08 -15.97 22.08
CA ASN A 114 -0.27 -15.10 20.92
C ASN A 114 -1.76 -14.96 20.56
N THR A 115 -2.52 -14.40 21.47
CA THR A 115 -3.89 -13.97 21.30
C THR A 115 -3.90 -12.45 21.08
N PRO A 116 -5.02 -11.89 20.63
CA PRO A 116 -5.30 -10.48 20.88
C PRO A 116 -5.05 -10.17 22.37
N LEU A 117 -4.44 -9.02 22.65
CA LEU A 117 -4.15 -8.52 24.00
C LEU A 117 -4.51 -7.03 24.10
N TRP A 118 -4.73 -6.55 25.32
CA TRP A 118 -5.10 -5.16 25.56
C TRP A 118 -4.15 -4.59 26.61
N LEU A 119 -3.54 -3.46 26.31
CA LEU A 119 -2.82 -2.70 27.32
C LEU A 119 -3.74 -1.59 27.82
N GLN A 120 -4.10 -1.68 29.08
CA GLN A 120 -4.87 -0.67 29.80
C GLN A 120 -3.92 0.20 30.62
N LEU A 121 -4.11 1.52 30.57
CA LEU A 121 -3.33 2.49 31.30
C LEU A 121 -4.27 3.30 32.19
N ILE A 122 -4.00 3.30 33.49
CA ILE A 122 -4.90 3.84 34.51
C ILE A 122 -4.16 4.93 35.30
N GLN A 123 -4.79 6.11 35.39
CA GLN A 123 -4.31 7.22 36.20
C GLN A 123 -5.51 7.93 36.85
N GLY A 124 -5.67 7.74 38.16
CA GLY A 124 -6.89 8.16 38.85
C GLY A 124 -8.11 7.45 38.27
N GLU A 125 -9.13 8.22 37.89
CA GLU A 125 -10.36 7.72 37.25
C GLU A 125 -10.24 7.51 35.74
N LYS A 126 -9.15 8.00 35.12
CA LYS A 126 -8.97 7.91 33.67
C LYS A 126 -8.37 6.56 33.28
N VAL A 127 -9.04 5.91 32.35
CA VAL A 127 -8.65 4.61 31.81
C VAL A 127 -8.48 4.74 30.31
N LYS A 128 -7.27 4.47 29.82
CA LYS A 128 -6.93 4.45 28.39
C LYS A 128 -6.60 3.03 27.97
N GLN A 129 -6.79 2.71 26.70
CA GLN A 129 -6.60 1.35 26.23
C GLN A 129 -6.04 1.33 24.81
N ILE A 130 -5.12 0.42 24.55
CA ILE A 130 -4.61 0.15 23.20
C ILE A 130 -4.62 -1.37 22.93
N PRO A 131 -4.84 -1.79 21.68
CA PRO A 131 -4.85 -3.20 21.33
C PRO A 131 -3.43 -3.64 20.92
N LEU A 132 -3.04 -4.82 21.38
CA LEU A 132 -1.75 -5.43 21.13
C LEU A 132 -1.91 -6.85 20.57
N ARG A 133 -0.83 -7.32 19.96
CA ARG A 133 -0.53 -8.72 19.67
C ARG A 133 0.93 -8.97 20.04
N ARG A 134 1.30 -10.24 20.18
CA ARG A 134 2.69 -10.63 20.38
C ARG A 134 3.59 -10.02 19.29
N ALA A 135 4.78 -9.56 19.69
CA ALA A 135 5.73 -8.99 18.75
C ALA A 135 6.15 -10.04 17.72
N LYS A 136 6.07 -9.68 16.42
CA LYS A 136 6.47 -10.60 15.34
C LYS A 136 7.96 -10.96 15.39
N ALA A 137 8.81 -10.07 15.90
CA ALA A 137 10.24 -10.30 16.09
C ALA A 137 10.86 -9.21 16.99
N GLY A 138 11.65 -9.66 17.97
CA GLY A 138 12.39 -8.81 18.90
C GLY A 138 11.51 -8.05 19.88
N GLU A 139 12.17 -7.37 20.82
CA GLU A 139 11.54 -6.51 21.82
C GLU A 139 10.98 -5.23 21.17
N VAL A 140 9.86 -4.74 21.70
CA VAL A 140 9.21 -3.51 21.21
C VAL A 140 8.93 -2.56 22.35
N THR A 141 9.46 -1.34 22.26
CA THR A 141 9.11 -0.25 23.17
C THR A 141 7.90 0.53 22.64
N LEU A 142 6.89 0.68 23.49
CA LEU A 142 5.74 1.56 23.29
C LEU A 142 6.03 2.91 23.93
N ASP A 143 6.21 3.94 23.11
CA ASP A 143 6.28 5.33 23.55
C ASP A 143 4.92 6.00 23.36
N LEU A 144 4.13 6.01 24.41
CA LEU A 144 2.74 6.47 24.36
C LEU A 144 2.64 7.89 24.93
N GLN A 145 1.98 8.78 24.19
CA GLN A 145 1.62 10.11 24.68
C GLN A 145 0.24 10.04 25.34
N TRP A 146 0.19 10.30 26.64
CA TRP A 146 -1.02 10.21 27.45
C TRP A 146 -2.13 11.11 26.90
N ALA A 147 -1.82 12.34 26.53
CA ALA A 147 -2.78 13.30 25.99
C ALA A 147 -3.40 12.87 24.64
N ASP A 148 -2.67 12.10 23.82
CA ASP A 148 -3.12 11.67 22.49
C ASP A 148 -4.00 10.41 22.52
N LEU A 149 -3.94 9.65 23.63
CA LEU A 149 -4.72 8.44 23.79
C LEU A 149 -6.17 8.78 24.19
N PRO A 150 -7.18 8.18 23.56
CA PRO A 150 -8.55 8.34 24.00
C PRO A 150 -8.85 7.49 25.24
N ASP A 151 -9.87 7.91 25.99
CA ASP A 151 -10.38 7.14 27.13
C ASP A 151 -11.17 5.92 26.65
N ALA A 152 -11.19 4.86 27.45
CA ALA A 152 -11.84 3.59 27.13
C ALA A 152 -13.35 3.75 26.86
N SER A 153 -14.03 4.68 27.55
CA SER A 153 -15.42 5.03 27.31
C SER A 153 -15.64 5.65 25.92
N ALA A 154 -14.73 6.50 25.47
CA ALA A 154 -14.77 7.08 24.13
C ALA A 154 -14.52 6.01 23.04
N ILE A 155 -13.60 5.08 23.28
CA ILE A 155 -13.33 3.94 22.37
C ILE A 155 -14.59 3.08 22.21
N ALA A 156 -15.31 2.79 23.29
CA ALA A 156 -16.53 1.98 23.25
C ALA A 156 -17.65 2.61 22.38
N GLY A 157 -17.72 3.95 22.33
CA GLY A 157 -18.73 4.69 21.58
C GLY A 157 -18.30 5.20 20.20
N SER A 158 -17.01 5.18 19.87
CA SER A 158 -16.48 5.82 18.66
C SER A 158 -15.39 5.00 17.99
N GLN A 159 -15.66 4.56 16.76
CA GLN A 159 -14.63 3.94 15.91
C GLN A 159 -13.47 4.90 15.62
N LEU A 160 -13.67 6.22 15.61
CA LEU A 160 -12.57 7.16 15.42
C LEU A 160 -11.62 7.16 16.62
N ALA A 161 -12.16 7.14 17.84
CA ALA A 161 -11.35 6.97 19.05
C ALA A 161 -10.64 5.60 19.02
N ALA A 162 -11.33 4.53 18.62
CA ALA A 162 -10.72 3.23 18.45
C ALA A 162 -9.58 3.21 17.43
N VAL A 163 -9.69 3.94 16.31
CA VAL A 163 -8.61 4.12 15.33
C VAL A 163 -7.42 4.85 15.95
N THR A 164 -7.65 5.94 16.68
CA THR A 164 -6.56 6.68 17.36
C THR A 164 -5.80 5.78 18.33
N ALA A 165 -6.52 5.00 19.13
CA ALA A 165 -5.92 4.05 20.07
C ALA A 165 -5.19 2.88 19.35
N TRP A 166 -5.78 2.35 18.28
CA TRP A 166 -5.17 1.31 17.46
C TRP A 166 -3.86 1.77 16.80
N LEU A 167 -3.81 3.01 16.30
CA LEU A 167 -2.62 3.60 15.69
C LEU A 167 -1.50 3.89 16.70
N ALA A 168 -1.83 4.10 17.98
CA ALA A 168 -0.84 4.32 19.03
C ALA A 168 0.06 3.10 19.28
N ALA A 169 -0.45 1.88 19.02
CA ALA A 169 0.38 0.69 19.00
C ALA A 169 1.30 0.69 17.76
N PRO A 170 2.61 0.42 17.87
CA PRO A 170 3.50 0.25 16.73
C PRO A 170 3.11 -0.96 15.87
N SER A 171 3.30 -0.89 14.55
CA SER A 171 2.90 -1.95 13.60
C SER A 171 3.39 -3.37 13.93
N LYS A 172 4.55 -3.49 14.60
CA LYS A 172 5.13 -4.78 15.04
C LYS A 172 4.26 -5.54 16.05
N VAL A 173 3.51 -4.82 16.88
CA VAL A 173 2.64 -5.35 17.95
C VAL A 173 1.19 -4.94 17.77
N ARG A 174 0.86 -4.22 16.70
CA ARG A 174 -0.51 -3.81 16.37
C ARG A 174 -1.24 -4.93 15.65
N PRO A 175 -2.49 -5.28 16.02
CA PRO A 175 -3.33 -6.16 15.22
C PRO A 175 -3.52 -5.63 13.79
N ASP A 176 -3.64 -6.52 12.80
CA ASP A 176 -3.68 -6.11 11.38
C ASP A 176 -4.96 -5.31 11.02
N THR A 177 -6.01 -5.41 11.83
CA THR A 177 -7.23 -4.60 11.69
C THR A 177 -7.78 -4.22 13.07
N LEU A 178 -8.78 -3.33 13.12
CA LEU A 178 -9.44 -2.97 14.38
C LEU A 178 -10.06 -4.22 15.04
N PRO A 179 -9.92 -4.44 16.36
CA PRO A 179 -10.60 -5.51 17.09
C PRO A 179 -12.13 -5.50 16.90
N GLY A 180 -12.77 -6.65 17.13
CA GLY A 180 -14.21 -6.86 16.87
C GLY A 180 -15.10 -5.84 17.57
N ASP A 181 -14.92 -5.70 18.88
CA ASP A 181 -15.72 -4.79 19.70
C ASP A 181 -15.50 -3.32 19.34
N TRP A 182 -14.31 -2.98 18.84
CA TRP A 182 -13.90 -1.64 18.46
C TRP A 182 -14.41 -1.22 17.09
N ALA A 183 -14.95 -2.17 16.32
CA ALA A 183 -15.60 -1.93 15.03
C ALA A 183 -17.13 -1.95 15.13
N LYS A 184 -17.69 -1.94 16.34
CA LYS A 184 -19.14 -1.77 16.57
C LYS A 184 -19.57 -0.33 16.21
N GLY A 185 -20.86 -0.15 15.97
CA GLY A 185 -21.40 1.15 15.54
C GLY A 185 -21.11 1.50 14.08
N ALA A 186 -21.20 2.78 13.74
CA ALA A 186 -20.91 3.31 12.41
C ALA A 186 -20.13 4.63 12.53
N LEU A 187 -19.22 4.89 11.60
CA LEU A 187 -18.60 6.21 11.47
C LEU A 187 -19.61 7.20 10.85
N SER A 188 -19.62 8.43 11.36
CA SER A 188 -20.21 9.55 10.61
C SER A 188 -19.39 9.82 9.34
N LYS A 189 -19.95 10.56 8.37
CA LYS A 189 -19.20 11.00 7.18
C LYS A 189 -17.92 11.75 7.53
N ALA A 190 -18.00 12.65 8.52
CA ALA A 190 -16.86 13.44 8.98
C ALA A 190 -15.80 12.56 9.67
N ASP A 191 -16.22 11.62 10.51
CA ASP A 191 -15.30 10.72 11.21
C ASP A 191 -14.68 9.69 10.29
N ALA A 192 -15.39 9.24 9.25
CA ALA A 192 -14.84 8.38 8.21
C ALA A 192 -13.71 9.08 7.44
N LYS A 193 -13.86 10.38 7.13
CA LYS A 193 -12.79 11.18 6.53
C LYS A 193 -11.59 11.30 7.46
N LYS A 194 -11.79 11.65 8.73
CA LYS A 194 -10.71 11.75 9.72
C LYS A 194 -10.00 10.40 9.94
N ALA A 195 -10.74 9.31 10.03
CA ALA A 195 -10.20 7.97 10.17
C ALA A 195 -9.35 7.60 8.94
N LEU A 196 -9.84 7.86 7.72
CA LEU A 196 -9.07 7.67 6.50
C LEU A 196 -7.76 8.46 6.51
N ASP A 197 -7.79 9.73 6.88
CA ASP A 197 -6.60 10.58 6.92
C ASP A 197 -5.56 10.07 7.94
N LEU A 198 -6.01 9.65 9.13
CA LEU A 198 -5.15 9.08 10.17
C LEU A 198 -4.53 7.74 9.75
N ILE A 199 -5.36 6.82 9.26
CA ILE A 199 -4.92 5.48 8.81
C ILE A 199 -3.96 5.64 7.62
N TRP A 200 -4.28 6.50 6.65
CA TRP A 200 -3.41 6.76 5.51
C TRP A 200 -2.06 7.34 5.92
N LYS A 201 -2.02 8.29 6.86
CA LYS A 201 -0.76 8.88 7.34
C LYS A 201 0.18 7.83 7.93
N ASP A 202 -0.33 6.93 8.77
CA ASP A 202 0.45 5.83 9.35
C ASP A 202 0.85 4.80 8.27
N HIS A 203 -0.10 4.37 7.45
CA HIS A 203 0.10 3.39 6.39
C HIS A 203 1.18 3.86 5.39
N ARG A 204 1.11 5.12 4.95
CA ARG A 204 2.11 5.76 4.08
C ARG A 204 3.49 5.76 4.72
N LYS A 205 3.60 6.16 6.00
CA LYS A 205 4.88 6.19 6.73
C LYS A 205 5.49 4.79 6.84
N ARG A 206 4.67 3.79 7.14
CA ARG A 206 5.08 2.40 7.24
C ARG A 206 5.59 1.88 5.89
N LEU A 207 4.80 2.02 4.83
CA LEU A 207 5.20 1.59 3.49
C LEU A 207 6.45 2.32 3.01
N ALA A 208 6.55 3.64 3.21
CA ALA A 208 7.74 4.39 2.81
C ALA A 208 9.03 3.84 3.47
N LYS A 209 8.95 3.38 4.72
CA LYS A 209 10.07 2.69 5.38
C LYS A 209 10.34 1.31 4.79
N GLU A 210 9.30 0.52 4.54
CA GLU A 210 9.41 -0.84 3.97
C GLU A 210 9.94 -0.83 2.52
N ARG A 211 9.61 0.20 1.74
CA ARG A 211 9.97 0.34 0.32
C ARG A 211 11.29 1.06 0.08
N LYS A 212 11.93 1.58 1.13
CA LYS A 212 13.18 2.37 1.04
C LYS A 212 14.24 1.69 0.18
N THR A 213 14.48 0.39 0.38
CA THR A 213 15.48 -0.36 -0.38
C THR A 213 15.12 -0.52 -1.86
N GLU A 214 13.84 -0.70 -2.20
CA GLU A 214 13.38 -0.80 -3.59
C GLU A 214 13.58 0.54 -4.34
N ASP A 215 13.35 1.65 -3.64
CA ASP A 215 13.49 3.00 -4.18
C ASP A 215 14.95 3.40 -4.39
N GLU A 216 15.82 3.12 -3.41
CA GLU A 216 17.26 3.34 -3.51
C GLU A 216 17.88 2.51 -4.63
N ALA A 217 17.45 1.25 -4.76
CA ALA A 217 17.94 0.34 -5.80
C ALA A 217 17.35 0.59 -7.19
N ARG A 218 16.34 1.46 -7.31
CA ARG A 218 15.54 1.66 -8.53
C ARG A 218 15.08 0.33 -9.13
N SER A 219 14.61 -0.57 -8.25
CA SER A 219 14.25 -1.93 -8.61
C SER A 219 13.23 -2.51 -7.66
N ILE A 220 12.23 -3.18 -8.22
CA ILE A 220 11.21 -3.92 -7.46
C ILE A 220 11.39 -5.41 -7.72
N GLN A 221 11.33 -6.23 -6.67
CA GLN A 221 11.40 -7.69 -6.76
C GLN A 221 10.10 -8.30 -6.23
N LEU A 222 9.41 -9.09 -7.06
CA LEU A 222 8.27 -9.90 -6.65
C LEU A 222 8.50 -11.34 -7.11
N GLY A 223 8.64 -12.26 -6.16
CA GLY A 223 9.03 -13.63 -6.45
C GLY A 223 10.38 -13.68 -7.18
N ASP A 224 10.45 -14.38 -8.31
CA ASP A 224 11.63 -14.47 -9.18
C ASP A 224 11.73 -13.31 -10.19
N LYS A 225 10.75 -12.40 -10.24
CA LYS A 225 10.70 -11.31 -11.23
C LYS A 225 11.21 -9.98 -10.66
N LYS A 226 12.09 -9.34 -11.45
CA LYS A 226 12.73 -8.07 -11.12
C LYS A 226 12.38 -6.99 -12.14
N LEU A 227 11.75 -5.91 -11.68
CA LEU A 227 11.47 -4.72 -12.48
C LEU A 227 12.49 -3.62 -12.15
N ARG A 228 13.50 -3.46 -13.01
CA ARG A 228 14.44 -2.32 -12.93
C ARG A 228 13.82 -1.12 -13.61
N TYR A 229 14.13 0.10 -13.17
CA TYR A 229 13.61 1.29 -13.83
C TYR A 229 14.60 2.46 -13.82
N LEU A 230 14.44 3.34 -14.81
CA LEU A 230 15.10 4.64 -14.86
C LEU A 230 14.05 5.71 -14.61
N GLU A 231 14.44 6.85 -14.04
CA GLU A 231 13.54 7.97 -13.81
C GLU A 231 14.15 9.31 -14.22
N LYS A 232 13.28 10.26 -14.54
CA LYS A 232 13.55 11.69 -14.69
C LYS A 232 12.42 12.48 -14.03
N VAL A 233 12.74 13.64 -13.49
CA VAL A 233 11.74 14.56 -12.91
C VAL A 233 11.62 15.79 -13.81
N PHE A 234 10.40 16.16 -14.14
CA PHE A 234 10.07 17.34 -14.94
C PHE A 234 9.16 18.27 -14.14
N GLY A 235 9.40 19.57 -14.29
CA GLY A 235 8.60 20.63 -13.65
C GLY A 235 8.58 20.60 -12.12
N ASP A 236 7.89 21.59 -11.57
CA ASP A 236 7.66 21.70 -10.13
C ASP A 236 6.48 20.84 -9.67
N ALA A 237 6.53 20.39 -8.41
CA ALA A 237 5.43 19.64 -7.84
C ALA A 237 4.21 20.56 -7.62
N PRO A 238 3.03 20.23 -8.14
CA PRO A 238 1.82 20.97 -7.81
C PRO A 238 1.34 20.61 -6.39
N GLU A 239 0.48 21.45 -5.82
CA GLU A 239 -0.09 21.26 -4.47
C GLU A 239 -0.78 19.90 -4.31
N GLY A 240 -1.48 19.44 -5.36
CA GLY A 240 -2.17 18.15 -5.39
C GLY A 240 -1.28 16.92 -5.57
N GLY A 241 0.05 17.07 -5.59
CA GLY A 241 1.01 15.99 -5.79
C GLY A 241 1.41 15.77 -7.26
N ARG A 242 2.62 15.22 -7.45
CA ARG A 242 3.21 15.04 -8.78
C ARG A 242 2.43 14.03 -9.62
N SER A 243 2.46 14.22 -10.93
CA SER A 243 2.05 13.16 -11.86
C SER A 243 3.14 12.08 -12.00
N LEU A 244 2.75 10.86 -12.35
CA LEU A 244 3.65 9.75 -12.68
C LEU A 244 3.39 9.32 -14.11
N TRP A 245 4.45 9.20 -14.91
CA TRP A 245 4.38 8.81 -16.31
C TRP A 245 5.21 7.54 -16.51
N ILE A 246 4.54 6.41 -16.74
CA ILE A 246 5.19 5.11 -16.93
C ILE A 246 5.29 4.83 -18.43
N SER A 247 6.52 4.75 -18.96
CA SER A 247 6.81 4.65 -20.38
C SER A 247 7.54 3.36 -20.72
N MET A 248 6.83 2.41 -21.33
CA MET A 248 7.33 1.06 -21.59
C MET A 248 8.13 0.98 -22.89
N HIS A 249 9.28 0.31 -22.83
CA HIS A 249 10.17 0.15 -23.98
C HIS A 249 9.64 -0.87 -25.00
N GLY A 250 10.03 -0.69 -26.27
CA GLY A 250 9.85 -1.66 -27.35
C GLY A 250 10.85 -2.83 -27.30
N GLY A 251 10.86 -3.66 -28.34
CA GLY A 251 11.71 -4.86 -28.38
C GLY A 251 10.90 -6.13 -28.12
N GLY A 252 11.41 -7.02 -27.26
CA GLY A 252 10.83 -8.34 -27.01
C GLY A 252 11.19 -9.37 -28.07
N GLY A 253 11.23 -10.64 -27.67
CA GLY A 253 11.65 -11.74 -28.53
C GLY A 253 13.08 -11.59 -29.05
N ALA A 254 13.91 -10.82 -28.34
CA ALA A 254 15.25 -10.41 -28.76
C ALA A 254 16.25 -10.60 -27.61
N PRO A 255 17.56 -10.70 -27.88
CA PRO A 255 18.57 -10.79 -26.83
C PRO A 255 18.52 -9.61 -25.86
N ALA A 256 18.84 -9.85 -24.59
CA ALA A 256 18.77 -8.86 -23.52
C ALA A 256 19.50 -7.54 -23.85
N ARG A 257 20.64 -7.58 -24.55
CA ARG A 257 21.38 -6.39 -24.99
C ARG A 257 20.54 -5.44 -25.87
N VAL A 258 19.64 -6.00 -26.69
CA VAL A 258 18.76 -5.22 -27.56
C VAL A 258 17.67 -4.56 -26.72
N ASN A 259 17.02 -5.31 -25.83
CA ASN A 259 15.99 -4.77 -24.95
C ASN A 259 16.52 -3.73 -23.97
N ASP A 260 17.73 -3.93 -23.43
CA ASP A 260 18.40 -2.95 -22.58
C ASP A 260 18.74 -1.67 -23.36
N GLY A 261 19.06 -1.77 -24.65
CA GLY A 261 19.21 -0.63 -25.55
C GLY A 261 17.89 0.13 -25.74
N GLN A 262 16.80 -0.58 -26.02
CA GLN A 262 15.46 0.01 -26.15
C GLN A 262 15.02 0.70 -24.86
N TRP A 263 15.28 0.08 -23.71
CA TRP A 263 15.02 0.67 -22.39
C TRP A 263 15.77 1.98 -22.16
N LYS A 264 17.07 2.02 -22.49
CA LYS A 264 17.89 3.25 -22.40
C LYS A 264 17.44 4.35 -23.36
N ASN A 265 16.84 3.98 -24.50
CA ASN A 265 16.25 4.94 -25.42
C ASN A 265 14.91 5.47 -24.89
N GLN A 266 14.09 4.60 -24.29
CA GLN A 266 12.76 4.95 -23.81
C GLN A 266 12.80 6.10 -22.79
N ILE A 267 13.74 6.09 -21.83
CA ILE A 267 13.84 7.18 -20.83
C ILE A 267 14.21 8.56 -21.45
N LYS A 268 14.61 8.60 -22.72
CA LYS A 268 14.96 9.85 -23.44
C LYS A 268 13.85 10.29 -24.39
N LEU A 269 12.81 9.48 -24.58
CA LEU A 269 11.88 9.63 -25.69
C LEU A 269 10.91 10.79 -25.50
N TYR A 270 10.33 10.93 -24.30
CA TYR A 270 9.32 11.96 -24.02
C TYR A 270 9.68 12.84 -22.84
N GLN A 271 9.11 14.04 -22.82
CA GLN A 271 9.31 15.06 -21.80
C GLN A 271 7.95 15.66 -21.42
N PRO A 272 7.27 15.14 -20.38
CA PRO A 272 6.07 15.78 -19.86
C PRO A 272 6.40 17.16 -19.28
N LYS A 273 5.41 18.07 -19.27
CA LYS A 273 5.58 19.41 -18.66
C LYS A 273 5.87 19.33 -17.16
N GLU A 274 5.21 18.39 -16.49
CA GLU A 274 5.33 18.12 -15.05
C GLU A 274 5.22 16.62 -14.83
N GLY A 275 5.97 16.12 -13.84
CA GLY A 275 5.81 14.77 -13.30
C GLY A 275 7.11 13.99 -13.20
N ILE A 276 7.00 12.79 -12.65
CA ILE A 276 8.07 11.81 -12.64
C ILE A 276 7.88 10.90 -13.86
N TYR A 277 8.83 10.95 -14.80
CA TYR A 277 8.86 10.11 -15.98
C TYR A 277 9.74 8.88 -15.74
N VAL A 278 9.13 7.71 -15.82
CA VAL A 278 9.73 6.42 -15.44
C VAL A 278 9.72 5.49 -16.63
N ALA A 279 10.87 4.94 -16.96
CA ALA A 279 11.00 3.88 -17.95
C ALA A 279 11.33 2.57 -17.22
N PRO A 280 10.39 1.62 -17.06
CA PRO A 280 10.69 0.28 -16.58
C PRO A 280 11.40 -0.56 -17.65
N ARG A 281 12.30 -1.46 -17.23
CA ARG A 281 12.83 -2.58 -18.01
C ARG A 281 11.97 -3.80 -17.71
N ALA A 282 11.31 -4.38 -18.71
CA ALA A 282 10.49 -5.56 -18.44
C ALA A 282 11.33 -6.69 -17.82
N PRO A 283 10.79 -7.50 -16.89
CA PRO A 283 11.57 -8.54 -16.23
C PRO A 283 12.07 -9.64 -17.18
N THR A 284 11.43 -9.80 -18.34
CA THR A 284 11.75 -10.84 -19.32
C THR A 284 12.00 -10.24 -20.71
N ASP A 285 12.60 -11.04 -21.59
CA ASP A 285 12.95 -10.66 -22.95
C ASP A 285 12.06 -11.36 -24.00
N THR A 286 10.95 -12.00 -23.58
CA THR A 286 10.03 -12.73 -24.47
C THR A 286 9.23 -11.77 -25.36
N TRP A 287 8.60 -12.29 -26.41
CA TRP A 287 7.78 -11.48 -27.32
C TRP A 287 6.61 -10.77 -26.60
N ASN A 288 6.09 -11.37 -25.54
CA ASN A 288 4.97 -10.89 -24.73
C ASN A 288 5.42 -10.27 -23.40
N LEU A 289 6.63 -9.72 -23.32
CA LEU A 289 7.26 -9.23 -22.08
C LEU A 289 6.35 -8.39 -21.16
N TRP A 290 5.46 -7.56 -21.74
CA TRP A 290 4.55 -6.68 -21.00
C TRP A 290 3.15 -7.28 -20.75
N HIS A 291 2.86 -8.47 -21.31
CA HIS A 291 1.54 -9.13 -21.20
C HIS A 291 1.50 -10.17 -20.09
N GLN A 292 2.66 -10.55 -19.55
CA GLN A 292 2.75 -11.59 -18.54
C GLN A 292 2.08 -11.15 -17.23
N SER A 293 1.45 -12.10 -16.54
CA SER A 293 0.64 -11.83 -15.34
C SER A 293 1.40 -11.13 -14.22
N HIS A 294 2.71 -11.35 -14.10
CA HIS A 294 3.54 -10.75 -13.07
C HIS A 294 3.73 -9.23 -13.24
N ILE A 295 3.47 -8.69 -14.43
CA ILE A 295 3.65 -7.26 -14.71
C ILE A 295 2.67 -6.42 -13.88
N ASP A 296 1.45 -6.91 -13.66
CA ASP A 296 0.38 -6.17 -12.99
C ASP A 296 0.75 -5.88 -11.53
N GLY A 297 1.24 -6.90 -10.82
CA GLY A 297 1.72 -6.75 -9.44
C GLY A 297 2.96 -5.85 -9.34
N LEU A 298 3.88 -5.93 -10.32
CA LEU A 298 5.07 -5.07 -10.33
C LEU A 298 4.71 -3.61 -10.60
N PHE A 299 3.72 -3.35 -11.45
CA PHE A 299 3.24 -2.00 -11.74
C PHE A 299 2.42 -1.45 -10.57
N ASP A 300 1.58 -2.27 -9.92
CA ASP A 300 0.87 -1.82 -8.73
C ASP A 300 1.83 -1.47 -7.59
N ARG A 301 2.89 -2.27 -7.39
CA ARG A 301 3.98 -1.96 -6.45
C ARG A 301 4.73 -0.69 -6.85
N MET A 302 5.03 -0.48 -8.13
CA MET A 302 5.68 0.74 -8.60
C MET A 302 4.83 1.98 -8.26
N ILE A 303 3.53 1.95 -8.59
CA ILE A 303 2.61 3.05 -8.28
C ILE A 303 2.58 3.30 -6.77
N GLU A 304 2.42 2.24 -5.96
CA GLU A 304 2.45 2.33 -4.50
C GLU A 304 3.72 3.04 -4.01
N ASN A 305 4.91 2.60 -4.44
CA ASN A 305 6.18 3.19 -4.02
C ASN A 305 6.20 4.70 -4.31
N TYR A 306 5.89 5.11 -5.54
CA TYR A 306 5.87 6.54 -5.90
C TYR A 306 4.81 7.35 -5.13
N VAL A 307 3.65 6.78 -4.83
CA VAL A 307 2.64 7.43 -4.00
C VAL A 307 3.16 7.63 -2.58
N VAL A 308 3.80 6.62 -1.98
CA VAL A 308 4.19 6.67 -0.57
C VAL A 308 5.51 7.39 -0.31
N THR A 309 6.44 7.40 -1.27
CA THR A 309 7.80 7.96 -1.08
C THR A 309 8.07 9.22 -1.90
N ARG A 310 7.31 9.47 -2.97
CA ARG A 310 7.56 10.60 -3.89
C ARG A 310 6.39 11.57 -4.03
N GLY A 311 5.32 11.38 -3.24
CA GLY A 311 4.17 12.29 -3.24
C GLY A 311 3.43 12.31 -4.58
N VAL A 312 3.44 11.20 -5.30
CA VAL A 312 2.64 11.06 -6.52
C VAL A 312 1.17 11.03 -6.16
N ASN A 313 0.37 11.77 -6.93
CA ASN A 313 -1.07 11.71 -6.85
C ASN A 313 -1.56 10.43 -7.57
N PRO A 314 -2.26 9.50 -6.88
CA PRO A 314 -2.73 8.25 -7.50
C PRO A 314 -3.79 8.47 -8.59
N ASN A 315 -4.35 9.68 -8.70
CA ASN A 315 -5.24 10.06 -9.79
C ASN A 315 -4.52 10.69 -10.99
N ARG A 316 -3.19 10.86 -10.95
CA ARG A 316 -2.37 11.44 -12.03
C ARG A 316 -1.27 10.48 -12.47
N VAL A 317 -1.64 9.22 -12.67
CA VAL A 317 -0.75 8.16 -13.16
C VAL A 317 -1.08 7.85 -14.61
N TYR A 318 -0.10 8.04 -15.50
CA TYR A 318 -0.24 7.92 -16.94
C TYR A 318 0.57 6.74 -17.45
N LEU A 319 -0.02 5.93 -18.33
CA LEU A 319 0.64 4.77 -18.94
C LEU A 319 0.89 5.03 -20.42
N MET A 320 2.11 4.78 -20.90
CA MET A 320 2.44 4.89 -22.31
C MET A 320 3.50 3.88 -22.73
N GLY A 321 3.67 3.67 -24.03
CA GLY A 321 4.66 2.71 -24.51
C GLY A 321 4.75 2.64 -26.02
N TYR A 322 5.95 2.32 -26.52
CA TYR A 322 6.25 2.29 -27.95
C TYR A 322 6.55 0.87 -28.43
N SER A 323 6.05 0.49 -29.61
CA SER A 323 6.27 -0.84 -30.21
C SER A 323 5.75 -1.97 -29.30
N ALA A 324 6.58 -2.92 -28.87
CA ALA A 324 6.18 -3.90 -27.86
C ALA A 324 5.70 -3.27 -26.54
N GLY A 325 6.21 -2.09 -26.18
CA GLY A 325 5.64 -1.27 -25.10
C GLY A 325 4.22 -0.81 -25.43
N GLY A 326 3.93 -0.48 -26.68
CA GLY A 326 2.58 -0.22 -27.17
C GLY A 326 1.68 -1.45 -27.09
N ASP A 327 2.18 -2.65 -27.42
CA ASP A 327 1.46 -3.91 -27.17
C ASP A 327 1.14 -4.05 -25.68
N GLY A 328 2.10 -3.69 -24.82
CA GLY A 328 1.93 -3.62 -23.37
C GLY A 328 0.82 -2.66 -22.94
N VAL A 329 0.72 -1.46 -23.55
CA VAL A 329 -0.35 -0.50 -23.24
C VAL A 329 -1.72 -1.08 -23.58
N TYR A 330 -1.87 -1.71 -24.75
CA TYR A 330 -3.13 -2.37 -25.11
C TYR A 330 -3.58 -3.41 -24.09
N GLN A 331 -2.65 -4.07 -23.40
CA GLN A 331 -2.93 -5.14 -22.46
C GLN A 331 -3.11 -4.61 -21.03
N LEU A 332 -2.27 -3.69 -20.57
CA LEU A 332 -2.30 -3.16 -19.20
C LEU A 332 -3.35 -2.07 -19.01
N ALA A 333 -3.65 -1.26 -20.04
CA ALA A 333 -4.68 -0.23 -19.95
C ALA A 333 -6.05 -0.82 -19.55
N PRO A 334 -6.59 -1.86 -20.20
CA PRO A 334 -7.86 -2.46 -19.78
C PRO A 334 -7.75 -3.30 -18.50
N ARG A 335 -6.63 -3.98 -18.23
CA ARG A 335 -6.47 -4.83 -17.03
C ARG A 335 -6.36 -4.03 -15.73
N MET A 336 -5.79 -2.83 -15.82
CA MET A 336 -5.54 -1.94 -14.68
C MET A 336 -6.20 -0.57 -14.87
N ALA A 337 -7.31 -0.49 -15.61
CA ALA A 337 -7.93 0.80 -16.00
C ALA A 337 -8.27 1.71 -14.81
N ASP A 338 -8.53 1.11 -13.65
CA ASP A 338 -8.80 1.80 -12.40
C ASP A 338 -7.54 2.28 -11.65
N ARG A 339 -6.36 2.20 -12.28
CA ARG A 339 -5.08 2.74 -11.80
C ARG A 339 -4.58 3.93 -12.62
N TRP A 340 -5.13 4.14 -13.82
CA TRP A 340 -4.64 5.12 -14.79
C TRP A 340 -5.55 6.34 -14.90
N ALA A 341 -4.94 7.50 -15.11
CA ALA A 341 -5.62 8.74 -15.48
C ALA A 341 -5.84 8.84 -16.99
N ALA A 342 -4.85 8.40 -17.77
CA ALA A 342 -4.94 8.17 -19.20
C ALA A 342 -3.89 7.14 -19.64
N ALA A 343 -4.11 6.50 -20.78
CA ALA A 343 -3.14 5.61 -21.40
C ALA A 343 -2.91 5.98 -22.88
N SER A 344 -1.69 5.82 -23.41
CA SER A 344 -1.38 6.09 -24.81
C SER A 344 -0.50 5.01 -25.41
N MET A 345 -1.01 4.38 -26.46
CA MET A 345 -0.34 3.34 -27.23
C MET A 345 0.34 3.94 -28.46
N MET A 346 1.62 3.64 -28.66
CA MET A 346 2.38 4.04 -29.84
C MET A 346 2.94 2.82 -30.59
N ALA A 347 2.61 2.69 -31.87
CA ALA A 347 3.15 1.67 -32.79
C ALA A 347 3.06 0.20 -32.31
N GLY A 348 2.09 -0.11 -31.47
CA GLY A 348 1.83 -1.43 -30.92
C GLY A 348 0.68 -2.17 -31.61
N HIS A 349 0.48 -3.42 -31.20
CA HIS A 349 -0.53 -4.33 -31.67
C HIS A 349 -1.38 -4.83 -30.48
N PRO A 350 -2.72 -4.82 -30.58
CA PRO A 350 -3.61 -5.16 -29.47
C PRO A 350 -3.62 -6.65 -29.12
N ASN A 351 -3.23 -7.52 -30.06
CA ASN A 351 -3.36 -8.97 -29.92
C ASN A 351 -4.81 -9.35 -29.56
N ASP A 352 -5.01 -10.03 -28.43
CA ASP A 352 -6.32 -10.45 -27.93
C ASP A 352 -7.03 -9.38 -27.07
N ALA A 353 -6.42 -8.21 -26.85
CA ALA A 353 -6.98 -7.15 -26.02
C ALA A 353 -8.40 -6.76 -26.46
N LYS A 354 -9.21 -6.36 -25.48
CA LYS A 354 -10.60 -5.91 -25.68
C LYS A 354 -10.79 -4.54 -25.04
N PRO A 355 -11.57 -3.65 -25.66
CA PRO A 355 -11.74 -2.29 -25.17
C PRO A 355 -12.73 -2.19 -23.99
N ASP A 356 -13.46 -3.26 -23.62
CA ASP A 356 -14.52 -3.24 -22.60
C ASP A 356 -14.16 -2.38 -21.37
N ASN A 357 -12.98 -2.61 -20.80
CA ASN A 357 -12.54 -1.96 -19.56
C ASN A 357 -12.03 -0.52 -19.77
N LEU A 358 -11.87 -0.06 -21.02
CA LEU A 358 -11.42 1.30 -21.36
C LEU A 358 -12.53 2.34 -21.20
N ARG A 359 -13.76 1.94 -20.85
CA ARG A 359 -14.90 2.86 -20.76
C ARG A 359 -14.59 4.15 -19.98
N ASN A 360 -13.91 4.04 -18.83
CA ASN A 360 -13.59 5.17 -17.96
C ASN A 360 -12.14 5.65 -18.07
N LEU A 361 -11.38 5.12 -19.04
CA LEU A 361 -9.97 5.43 -19.23
C LEU A 361 -9.77 6.13 -20.58
N PRO A 362 -9.38 7.42 -20.58
CA PRO A 362 -8.93 8.08 -21.80
C PRO A 362 -7.80 7.29 -22.48
N PHE A 363 -8.01 6.89 -23.74
CA PHE A 363 -7.09 6.03 -24.48
C PHE A 363 -6.60 6.66 -25.79
N GLY A 364 -5.30 6.90 -25.88
CA GLY A 364 -4.62 7.40 -27.08
C GLY A 364 -4.08 6.27 -27.96
N LEU A 365 -4.23 6.38 -29.27
CA LEU A 365 -3.78 5.41 -30.27
C LEU A 365 -3.01 6.14 -31.37
N PHE A 366 -1.70 5.88 -31.45
CA PHE A 366 -0.80 6.52 -32.40
C PHE A 366 -0.08 5.48 -33.26
N MET A 367 -0.20 5.60 -34.59
CA MET A 367 0.31 4.61 -35.53
C MET A 367 0.89 5.26 -36.79
N GLY A 368 1.93 4.65 -37.37
CA GLY A 368 2.40 5.00 -38.71
C GLY A 368 1.55 4.36 -39.79
N GLY A 369 1.11 5.13 -40.79
CA GLY A 369 0.32 4.62 -41.91
C GLY A 369 1.04 3.55 -42.74
N LYS A 370 2.38 3.57 -42.74
CA LYS A 370 3.26 2.59 -43.39
C LYS A 370 3.80 1.51 -42.44
N ASP A 371 3.39 1.46 -41.17
CA ASP A 371 3.76 0.38 -40.24
C ASP A 371 2.90 -0.87 -40.50
N SER A 372 3.27 -1.61 -41.56
CA SER A 372 2.53 -2.78 -42.04
C SER A 372 2.89 -4.09 -41.35
N ALA A 373 3.95 -4.11 -40.52
CA ALA A 373 4.35 -5.30 -39.78
C ALA A 373 3.19 -5.79 -38.90
N TYR A 374 2.87 -7.09 -38.98
CA TYR A 374 1.73 -7.71 -38.29
C TYR A 374 0.38 -7.03 -38.59
N ASN A 375 0.25 -6.33 -39.72
CA ASN A 375 -0.92 -5.51 -40.07
C ASN A 375 -1.25 -4.41 -39.03
N ARG A 376 -0.27 -3.90 -38.27
CA ARG A 376 -0.49 -2.88 -37.23
C ARG A 376 -1.29 -1.67 -37.72
N ASN A 377 -0.93 -1.09 -38.86
CA ASN A 377 -1.66 0.03 -39.47
C ASN A 377 -3.14 -0.30 -39.75
N LYS A 378 -3.44 -1.46 -40.33
CA LYS A 378 -4.82 -1.90 -40.61
C LYS A 378 -5.59 -2.17 -39.33
N VAL A 379 -4.95 -2.74 -38.31
CA VAL A 379 -5.56 -3.01 -37.01
C VAL A 379 -5.83 -1.70 -36.26
N ALA A 380 -4.94 -0.70 -36.37
CA ALA A 380 -5.16 0.63 -35.83
C ALA A 380 -6.39 1.31 -36.44
N GLU A 381 -6.60 1.22 -37.77
CA GLU A 381 -7.81 1.72 -38.42
C GLU A 381 -9.08 1.01 -37.92
N LYS A 382 -9.02 -0.31 -37.72
CA LYS A 382 -10.15 -1.05 -37.12
C LYS A 382 -10.46 -0.58 -35.71
N TRP A 383 -9.43 -0.37 -34.88
CA TRP A 383 -9.60 0.14 -33.52
C TRP A 383 -10.08 1.59 -33.48
N LYS A 384 -9.71 2.41 -34.46
CA LYS A 384 -10.24 3.77 -34.64
C LYS A 384 -11.75 3.75 -34.81
N GLY A 385 -12.25 2.91 -35.72
CA GLY A 385 -13.69 2.72 -35.92
C GLY A 385 -14.37 2.18 -34.66
N LEU A 386 -13.82 1.12 -34.07
CA LEU A 386 -14.35 0.51 -32.85
C LEU A 386 -14.49 1.50 -31.68
N LEU A 387 -13.46 2.30 -31.41
CA LEU A 387 -13.49 3.30 -30.33
C LEU A 387 -14.50 4.43 -30.64
N ALA A 388 -14.61 4.84 -31.91
CA ALA A 388 -15.59 5.83 -32.34
C ALA A 388 -17.03 5.31 -32.14
N ASP A 389 -17.31 4.06 -32.52
CA ASP A 389 -18.62 3.44 -32.34
C ASP A 389 -18.97 3.25 -30.86
N LEU A 390 -18.01 2.82 -30.04
CA LEU A 390 -18.18 2.69 -28.60
C LEU A 390 -18.47 4.05 -27.93
N ARG A 391 -17.75 5.11 -28.32
CA ARG A 391 -18.02 6.48 -27.83
C ARG A 391 -19.38 6.99 -28.30
N LYS A 392 -19.78 6.69 -29.55
CA LYS A 392 -21.10 7.07 -30.08
C LYS A 392 -22.22 6.39 -29.29
N ALA A 393 -22.05 5.12 -28.93
CA ALA A 393 -23.01 4.35 -28.13
C ALA A 393 -23.02 4.73 -26.64
N ASP A 394 -21.88 5.18 -26.10
CA ASP A 394 -21.76 5.69 -24.73
C ASP A 394 -21.02 7.04 -24.71
N PRO A 395 -21.72 8.18 -24.95
CA PRO A 395 -21.09 9.50 -25.10
C PRO A 395 -20.31 10.00 -23.88
N LYS A 396 -20.44 9.35 -22.72
CA LYS A 396 -19.68 9.65 -21.49
C LYS A 396 -18.52 8.69 -21.25
N GLY A 397 -18.37 7.64 -22.06
CA GLY A 397 -17.30 6.63 -21.96
C GLY A 397 -16.39 6.64 -23.17
N TYR A 398 -15.29 5.87 -23.13
CA TYR A 398 -14.36 5.67 -24.25
C TYR A 398 -13.82 6.96 -24.86
N GLU A 399 -13.45 7.93 -24.01
CA GLU A 399 -12.70 9.11 -24.47
C GLU A 399 -11.41 8.65 -25.16
N HIS A 400 -11.15 9.12 -26.38
CA HIS A 400 -10.02 8.63 -27.15
C HIS A 400 -9.44 9.67 -28.11
N MET A 401 -8.15 9.50 -28.42
CA MET A 401 -7.46 10.25 -29.46
C MET A 401 -6.76 9.28 -30.38
N VAL A 402 -7.13 9.27 -31.66
CA VAL A 402 -6.52 8.38 -32.65
C VAL A 402 -5.81 9.20 -33.73
N ARG A 403 -4.56 8.84 -34.01
CA ARG A 403 -3.71 9.45 -35.03
C ARG A 403 -2.99 8.37 -35.82
N ILE A 404 -3.23 8.36 -37.13
CA ILE A 404 -2.56 7.47 -38.07
C ILE A 404 -1.85 8.37 -39.06
N TYR A 405 -0.52 8.42 -38.99
CA TYR A 405 0.29 9.36 -39.77
C TYR A 405 0.64 8.74 -41.13
N PRO A 406 0.03 9.16 -42.26
CA PRO A 406 0.06 8.40 -43.52
C PRO A 406 1.47 8.05 -44.01
N GLU A 407 2.39 9.01 -43.89
CA GLU A 407 3.76 8.87 -44.41
C GLU A 407 4.75 8.20 -43.46
N MET A 408 4.37 7.93 -42.20
CA MET A 408 5.28 7.39 -41.20
C MET A 408 5.25 5.86 -41.18
N GLY A 409 6.42 5.25 -41.01
CA GLY A 409 6.56 3.81 -40.71
C GLY A 409 6.49 3.53 -39.21
N HIS A 410 7.16 2.46 -38.77
CA HIS A 410 7.20 2.08 -37.35
C HIS A 410 7.70 3.19 -36.43
N TRP A 411 8.68 3.98 -36.89
CA TRP A 411 9.11 5.21 -36.22
C TRP A 411 8.32 6.42 -36.71
N MET A 412 7.57 7.06 -35.81
CA MET A 412 6.69 8.19 -36.11
C MET A 412 7.36 9.57 -35.96
N LYS A 413 8.69 9.60 -35.80
CA LYS A 413 9.49 10.83 -35.68
C LYS A 413 9.00 11.78 -34.58
N LEU A 414 8.64 11.22 -33.41
CA LEU A 414 8.09 11.93 -32.26
C LEU A 414 6.78 12.69 -32.50
N LYS A 415 6.09 12.51 -33.63
CA LYS A 415 4.79 13.16 -33.85
C LYS A 415 3.75 12.74 -32.80
N ASP A 416 3.86 11.50 -32.34
CA ASP A 416 3.06 10.91 -31.27
C ASP A 416 3.25 11.58 -29.89
N ALA A 417 4.26 12.44 -29.71
CA ALA A 417 4.43 13.24 -28.49
C ALA A 417 3.27 14.23 -28.24
N GLU A 418 2.42 14.49 -29.24
CA GLU A 418 1.15 15.23 -29.05
C GLU A 418 0.21 14.54 -28.04
N SER A 419 0.41 13.24 -27.77
CA SER A 419 -0.28 12.49 -26.73
C SER A 419 -0.10 13.08 -25.33
N LEU A 420 1.09 13.58 -24.98
CA LEU A 420 1.40 14.02 -23.63
C LEU A 420 0.51 15.18 -23.15
N PRO A 421 0.41 16.31 -23.88
CA PRO A 421 -0.47 17.40 -23.48
C PRO A 421 -1.96 17.04 -23.57
N TRP A 422 -2.34 16.01 -24.33
CA TRP A 422 -3.71 15.48 -24.31
C TRP A 422 -3.98 14.64 -23.05
N MET A 423 -3.11 13.69 -22.72
CA MET A 423 -3.21 12.85 -21.52
C MET A 423 -3.23 13.70 -20.23
N ALA A 424 -2.40 14.74 -20.16
CA ALA A 424 -2.28 15.62 -19.00
C ALA A 424 -3.56 16.40 -18.65
N LYS A 425 -4.59 16.40 -19.51
CA LYS A 425 -5.90 17.01 -19.23
C LYS A 425 -6.79 16.15 -18.34
N PHE A 426 -6.42 14.89 -18.13
CA PHE A 426 -7.25 13.93 -17.43
C PHE A 426 -6.66 13.57 -16.07
N ASP A 427 -7.56 13.52 -15.09
CA ASP A 427 -7.35 12.86 -13.82
C ASP A 427 -8.23 11.60 -13.76
N ARG A 428 -7.74 10.56 -13.09
CA ARG A 428 -8.52 9.34 -12.85
C ARG A 428 -9.74 9.69 -11.99
N ASN A 429 -10.91 9.19 -12.40
CA ASN A 429 -12.07 9.11 -11.51
C ASN A 429 -12.07 7.75 -10.78
N PRO A 430 -11.81 7.68 -9.46
CA PRO A 430 -11.83 6.43 -8.71
C PRO A 430 -13.24 5.88 -8.43
N TRP A 431 -14.28 6.72 -8.56
CA TRP A 431 -15.69 6.37 -8.27
C TRP A 431 -16.61 6.68 -9.48
N PRO A 432 -16.36 6.10 -10.66
CA PRO A 432 -17.17 6.37 -11.85
C PRO A 432 -18.58 5.81 -11.69
N LYS A 433 -19.58 6.53 -12.18
CA LYS A 433 -21.00 6.12 -12.07
C LYS A 433 -21.38 4.91 -12.92
N LYS A 434 -20.58 4.55 -13.93
CA LYS A 434 -20.81 3.36 -14.75
C LYS A 434 -19.49 2.67 -15.05
N ILE A 435 -19.49 1.35 -14.94
CA ILE A 435 -18.30 0.50 -15.15
C ILE A 435 -18.67 -0.66 -16.06
N ILE A 436 -17.71 -1.07 -16.87
CA ILE A 436 -17.72 -2.33 -17.61
C ILE A 436 -16.43 -3.02 -17.21
N TRP A 437 -16.56 -4.23 -16.68
CA TRP A 437 -15.45 -5.02 -16.18
C TRP A 437 -15.50 -6.40 -16.82
N ARG A 438 -14.50 -6.69 -17.63
CA ARG A 438 -14.25 -7.97 -18.27
C ARG A 438 -12.97 -8.56 -17.71
N GLN A 439 -13.06 -9.79 -17.21
CA GLN A 439 -11.91 -10.60 -16.85
C GLN A 439 -11.30 -11.22 -18.11
N ALA A 440 -10.03 -10.93 -18.35
CA ALA A 440 -9.24 -11.46 -19.45
C ALA A 440 -8.09 -12.33 -18.91
N ASN A 441 -6.95 -12.36 -19.61
CA ASN A 441 -5.71 -12.88 -19.06
C ASN A 441 -5.19 -11.92 -17.97
N GLY A 442 -4.63 -12.45 -16.87
CA GLY A 442 -4.27 -11.64 -15.70
C GLY A 442 -5.50 -11.17 -14.93
N ILE A 443 -6.24 -12.13 -14.34
CA ILE A 443 -7.45 -11.88 -13.56
C ILE A 443 -7.15 -11.01 -12.33
N THR A 444 -7.94 -9.96 -12.13
CA THR A 444 -7.79 -9.04 -10.98
C THR A 444 -8.95 -9.22 -10.02
N SER A 445 -8.74 -9.12 -8.71
CA SER A 445 -9.83 -9.25 -7.73
C SER A 445 -10.67 -7.99 -7.58
N ARG A 446 -10.19 -6.82 -8.00
CA ARG A 446 -10.81 -5.52 -7.79
C ARG A 446 -10.73 -4.65 -9.04
N PHE A 447 -11.84 -4.01 -9.39
CA PHE A 447 -11.93 -3.05 -10.48
C PHE A 447 -12.88 -1.91 -10.10
N TYR A 448 -12.32 -0.70 -9.93
CA TYR A 448 -12.99 0.46 -9.34
C TYR A 448 -13.66 0.11 -7.99
N TRP A 449 -14.98 0.17 -7.93
CA TRP A 449 -15.81 -0.07 -6.76
C TRP A 449 -16.44 -1.48 -6.73
N LEU A 450 -16.02 -2.37 -7.62
CA LEU A 450 -16.37 -3.80 -7.56
C LEU A 450 -15.17 -4.65 -7.15
N GLN A 451 -15.48 -5.72 -6.43
CA GLN A 451 -14.51 -6.75 -6.09
C GLN A 451 -15.15 -8.14 -6.21
N ILE A 452 -14.47 -9.05 -6.91
CA ILE A 452 -14.79 -10.48 -6.91
C ILE A 452 -13.83 -11.13 -5.90
N PRO A 453 -14.34 -11.85 -4.88
CA PRO A 453 -13.46 -12.59 -3.97
C PRO A 453 -12.58 -13.56 -4.75
N GLU A 454 -11.30 -13.66 -4.40
CA GLU A 454 -10.29 -14.38 -5.20
C GLU A 454 -10.69 -15.82 -5.55
N LYS A 455 -11.31 -16.54 -4.61
CA LYS A 455 -11.82 -17.90 -4.80
C LYS A 455 -12.91 -18.06 -5.88
N HIS A 456 -13.47 -16.95 -6.36
CA HIS A 456 -14.52 -16.89 -7.37
C HIS A 456 -14.07 -16.20 -8.66
N LEU A 457 -12.78 -15.85 -8.78
CA LEU A 457 -12.25 -15.29 -10.02
C LEU A 457 -12.19 -16.35 -11.11
N ALA A 458 -12.71 -16.02 -12.28
CA ALA A 458 -12.69 -16.87 -13.45
C ALA A 458 -12.49 -16.05 -14.73
N LYS A 459 -11.87 -16.67 -15.74
CA LYS A 459 -11.77 -16.08 -17.07
C LYS A 459 -13.17 -15.94 -17.69
N GLY A 460 -13.39 -14.88 -18.47
CA GLY A 460 -14.65 -14.68 -19.18
C GLY A 460 -15.78 -14.10 -18.34
N GLN A 461 -15.56 -13.81 -17.06
CA GLN A 461 -16.51 -13.03 -16.27
C GLN A 461 -16.65 -11.63 -16.87
N ARG A 462 -17.88 -11.15 -16.95
CA ARG A 462 -18.21 -9.81 -17.41
C ARG A 462 -19.26 -9.21 -16.50
N ILE A 463 -19.02 -7.98 -16.07
CA ILE A 463 -19.91 -7.22 -15.20
C ILE A 463 -20.09 -5.83 -15.80
N THR A 464 -21.34 -5.40 -15.97
CA THR A 464 -21.68 -4.00 -16.23
C THR A 464 -22.42 -3.48 -15.02
N ALA A 465 -22.03 -2.32 -14.49
CA ALA A 465 -22.74 -1.74 -13.36
C ALA A 465 -22.92 -0.22 -13.54
N GLY A 466 -24.05 0.28 -13.09
CA GLY A 466 -24.44 1.68 -13.14
C GLY A 466 -25.00 2.16 -11.81
N VAL A 467 -24.78 3.43 -11.50
CA VAL A 467 -25.28 4.10 -10.31
C VAL A 467 -26.14 5.29 -10.74
N ASP A 468 -27.39 5.30 -10.28
CA ASP A 468 -28.32 6.42 -10.42
C ASP A 468 -28.90 6.78 -9.04
N GLY A 469 -28.55 7.97 -8.53
CA GLY A 469 -28.84 8.35 -7.16
C GLY A 469 -28.33 7.32 -6.14
N GLN A 470 -29.26 6.68 -5.42
CA GLN A 470 -29.03 5.64 -4.41
C GLN A 470 -29.22 4.20 -4.95
N SER A 471 -29.47 4.05 -6.24
CA SER A 471 -29.73 2.76 -6.89
C SER A 471 -28.51 2.30 -7.68
N ILE A 472 -28.06 1.08 -7.43
CA ILE A 472 -26.96 0.42 -8.13
C ILE A 472 -27.53 -0.77 -8.91
N ALA A 473 -27.47 -0.69 -10.24
CA ALA A 473 -27.89 -1.78 -11.12
C ALA A 473 -26.64 -2.51 -11.65
N ILE A 474 -26.64 -3.83 -11.56
CA ILE A 474 -25.51 -4.68 -11.93
C ILE A 474 -26.01 -5.79 -12.87
N GLU A 475 -25.38 -5.93 -14.02
CA GLU A 475 -25.51 -7.11 -14.87
C GLU A 475 -24.22 -7.92 -14.74
N ALA A 476 -24.31 -9.17 -14.31
CA ALA A 476 -23.17 -10.01 -14.00
C ALA A 476 -23.30 -11.40 -14.65
N GLU A 477 -22.26 -11.77 -15.39
CA GLU A 477 -22.12 -13.05 -16.07
C GLU A 477 -21.08 -13.92 -15.36
N ASN A 478 -21.40 -15.19 -15.11
CA ASN A 478 -20.49 -16.19 -14.53
C ASN A 478 -19.84 -15.77 -13.18
N THR A 479 -20.54 -14.94 -12.40
CA THR A 479 -20.00 -14.37 -11.16
C THR A 479 -20.90 -14.76 -9.99
N PRO A 480 -20.55 -15.77 -9.17
CA PRO A 480 -21.41 -16.24 -8.08
C PRO A 480 -21.38 -15.35 -6.84
N ARG A 481 -20.35 -14.49 -6.73
CA ARG A 481 -20.16 -13.63 -5.57
C ARG A 481 -19.52 -12.31 -5.95
N LEU A 482 -20.07 -11.23 -5.42
CA LEU A 482 -19.61 -9.88 -5.70
C LEU A 482 -19.58 -9.07 -4.40
N VAL A 483 -18.57 -8.22 -4.25
CA VAL A 483 -18.49 -7.21 -3.20
C VAL A 483 -18.61 -5.85 -3.86
N VAL A 484 -19.63 -5.09 -3.48
CA VAL A 484 -19.81 -3.69 -3.87
C VAL A 484 -19.15 -2.84 -2.81
N ARG A 485 -18.04 -2.19 -3.18
CA ARG A 485 -17.29 -1.27 -2.33
C ARG A 485 -17.93 0.12 -2.44
N LEU A 486 -18.18 0.78 -1.31
CA LEU A 486 -18.94 2.03 -1.27
C LEU A 486 -18.15 3.15 -0.58
N SER A 487 -18.45 4.37 -1.02
CA SER A 487 -17.92 5.62 -0.50
C SER A 487 -18.96 6.71 -0.71
N ASP A 488 -18.92 7.74 0.13
CA ASP A 488 -19.70 8.98 -0.02
C ASP A 488 -19.48 9.71 -1.35
N GLN A 489 -18.41 9.38 -2.07
CA GLN A 489 -18.16 9.88 -3.42
C GLN A 489 -19.02 9.19 -4.49
N LEU A 490 -19.52 7.98 -4.20
CA LEU A 490 -20.34 7.18 -5.13
C LEU A 490 -21.84 7.30 -4.82
N VAL A 491 -22.23 7.20 -3.55
CA VAL A 491 -23.61 7.27 -3.06
C VAL A 491 -23.65 7.97 -1.70
N ASP A 492 -24.79 8.50 -1.29
CA ASP A 492 -24.99 9.05 0.06
C ASP A 492 -25.19 7.90 1.05
N LEU A 493 -24.19 7.64 1.90
CA LEU A 493 -24.22 6.52 2.86
C LEU A 493 -25.09 6.80 4.10
N ASP A 494 -25.63 8.02 4.24
CA ASP A 494 -26.63 8.34 5.26
C ASP A 494 -28.06 7.99 4.81
N LYS A 495 -28.22 7.55 3.56
CA LYS A 495 -29.50 7.10 2.97
C LYS A 495 -29.46 5.61 2.63
N PRO A 496 -30.63 4.94 2.56
CA PRO A 496 -30.69 3.59 2.03
C PRO A 496 -30.12 3.51 0.62
N VAL A 497 -29.46 2.40 0.31
CA VAL A 497 -28.93 2.05 -1.01
C VAL A 497 -29.65 0.78 -1.48
N THR A 498 -30.10 0.76 -2.73
CA THR A 498 -30.67 -0.43 -3.36
C THR A 498 -29.67 -0.98 -4.36
N ILE A 499 -29.43 -2.29 -4.32
CA ILE A 499 -28.56 -2.98 -5.28
C ILE A 499 -29.34 -4.10 -5.95
N SER A 500 -29.53 -3.98 -7.27
CA SER A 500 -30.11 -5.02 -8.10
C SER A 500 -29.05 -5.70 -8.95
N VAL A 501 -29.20 -7.01 -9.13
CA VAL A 501 -28.34 -7.83 -9.98
C VAL A 501 -29.19 -8.64 -10.94
N ASN A 502 -28.96 -8.50 -12.25
CA ASN A 502 -29.72 -9.17 -13.31
C ASN A 502 -31.24 -8.97 -13.14
N GLY A 503 -31.65 -7.73 -12.88
CA GLY A 503 -33.05 -7.35 -12.61
C GLY A 503 -33.61 -7.73 -11.23
N GLN A 504 -32.90 -8.48 -10.39
CA GLN A 504 -33.36 -8.88 -9.06
C GLN A 504 -32.75 -8.01 -7.95
N GLU A 505 -33.56 -7.50 -7.03
CA GLU A 505 -33.03 -6.85 -5.82
C GLU A 505 -32.26 -7.85 -4.95
N LYS A 506 -30.98 -7.56 -4.68
CA LYS A 506 -30.12 -8.39 -3.81
C LYS A 506 -29.82 -7.71 -2.47
N PHE A 507 -30.03 -6.40 -2.37
CA PHE A 507 -29.84 -5.62 -1.15
C PHE A 507 -30.67 -4.34 -1.20
N SER A 508 -31.27 -3.98 -0.06
CA SER A 508 -31.91 -2.69 0.17
C SER A 508 -31.76 -2.30 1.64
N GLY A 509 -31.17 -1.12 1.90
CA GLY A 509 -30.99 -0.61 3.26
C GLY A 509 -29.78 0.32 3.42
N THR A 510 -29.58 0.83 4.63
CA THR A 510 -28.43 1.71 4.93
C THR A 510 -27.16 0.88 5.16
N VAL A 511 -26.05 1.29 4.56
CA VAL A 511 -24.74 0.62 4.71
C VAL A 511 -23.86 1.43 5.65
N LYS A 512 -23.37 0.79 6.73
CA LYS A 512 -22.58 1.46 7.76
C LYS A 512 -21.15 1.74 7.30
N ARG A 513 -20.68 2.97 7.49
CA ARG A 513 -19.25 3.31 7.36
C ARG A 513 -18.44 2.62 8.47
N SER A 514 -17.29 2.07 8.12
CA SER A 514 -16.46 1.25 9.00
C SER A 514 -14.97 1.52 8.79
N ALA A 515 -14.24 1.72 9.89
CA ALA A 515 -12.79 1.84 9.86
C ALA A 515 -12.11 0.57 9.33
N ARG A 516 -12.73 -0.62 9.50
CA ARG A 516 -12.20 -1.88 8.94
C ARG A 516 -12.21 -1.89 7.42
N GLU A 517 -13.23 -1.30 6.79
CA GLU A 517 -13.30 -1.20 5.33
C GLU A 517 -12.26 -0.22 4.78
N ILE A 518 -11.95 0.84 5.54
CA ILE A 518 -10.86 1.76 5.22
C ILE A 518 -9.51 1.05 5.28
N ILE A 519 -9.20 0.35 6.37
CA ILE A 519 -7.96 -0.43 6.55
C ILE A 519 -7.81 -1.45 5.42
N LYS A 520 -8.84 -2.28 5.22
CA LYS A 520 -8.87 -3.29 4.15
C LYS A 520 -8.65 -2.66 2.76
N SER A 521 -9.23 -1.50 2.51
CA SER A 521 -9.07 -0.81 1.22
C SER A 521 -7.66 -0.32 0.98
N LEU A 522 -7.00 0.22 2.02
CA LEU A 522 -5.64 0.71 1.96
C LEU A 522 -4.61 -0.42 1.91
N ASP A 523 -4.88 -1.54 2.59
CA ASP A 523 -4.05 -2.76 2.51
C ASP A 523 -4.11 -3.41 1.13
N GLN A 524 -5.26 -3.34 0.46
CA GLN A 524 -5.38 -3.80 -0.94
C GLN A 524 -4.62 -2.89 -1.90
N ARG A 525 -4.69 -1.57 -1.71
CA ARG A 525 -4.00 -0.56 -2.54
C ARG A 525 -3.72 0.68 -1.70
N ALA A 526 -2.47 1.13 -1.68
CA ALA A 526 -2.03 2.38 -1.05
C ALA A 526 -2.54 3.64 -1.80
N ASP A 527 -3.86 3.82 -1.83
CA ASP A 527 -4.56 4.81 -2.62
C ASP A 527 -5.78 5.33 -1.85
N PRO A 528 -5.65 6.46 -1.11
CA PRO A 528 -6.74 7.00 -0.31
C PRO A 528 -7.91 7.50 -1.16
N ALA A 529 -7.69 7.86 -2.44
CA ALA A 529 -8.76 8.36 -3.30
C ALA A 529 -9.76 7.26 -3.70
N SER A 530 -9.33 6.00 -3.73
CA SER A 530 -10.17 4.83 -4.03
C SER A 530 -10.51 3.97 -2.79
N ALA A 531 -10.22 4.48 -1.58
CA ALA A 531 -10.51 3.79 -0.34
C ALA A 531 -12.01 3.79 -0.04
N ALA A 532 -12.57 2.59 0.11
CA ALA A 532 -13.98 2.43 0.49
C ALA A 532 -14.14 2.64 1.99
N THR A 533 -15.25 3.24 2.38
CA THR A 533 -15.63 3.40 3.78
C THR A 533 -16.70 2.39 4.18
N ALA A 534 -17.34 1.72 3.23
CA ALA A 534 -18.36 0.70 3.44
C ALA A 534 -18.31 -0.36 2.33
N SER A 535 -18.93 -1.52 2.55
CA SER A 535 -19.14 -2.49 1.48
C SER A 535 -20.37 -3.38 1.72
N VAL A 536 -20.89 -3.95 0.63
CA VAL A 536 -21.97 -4.95 0.65
C VAL A 536 -21.48 -6.20 -0.09
N THR A 537 -21.60 -7.37 0.52
CA THR A 537 -21.29 -8.66 -0.12
C THR A 537 -22.57 -9.31 -0.61
N LEU A 538 -22.65 -9.56 -1.92
CA LEU A 538 -23.79 -10.15 -2.61
C LEU A 538 -23.48 -11.59 -3.01
N LYS A 539 -24.44 -12.49 -2.80
CA LYS A 539 -24.47 -13.82 -3.41
C LYS A 539 -25.39 -13.72 -4.63
N LEU A 540 -24.87 -14.05 -5.81
CA LEU A 540 -25.57 -13.80 -7.08
C LEU A 540 -26.40 -15.00 -7.52
#